data_AF-A0A8J5XDR4-F1
#
_entry.id   AF-A0A8J5XDR4-F1
#
_cell.length_a   1.000
_cell.length_b   1.000
_cell.length_c   1.000
_cell.angle_alpha   90.00
_cell.angle_beta   90.00
_cell.angle_gamma   90.00
#
_symmetry.space_group_name_H-M   'P 1'
#
loop_
_entity.id
_entity.type
_entity.pdbx_description
1 polymer ?
#
loop_
_entity_poly.entity_id
_entity_poly.type
_entity_poly.pdbx_seq_one_letter_code
_entity_poly.pdbx_strand_id
1 'polypeptide(L)'
;MAADAQECGTVAVREEAAVEEGLPDSAGMSDFFDLFGDGFFDVDLGDGRKTKVSDETAKRYLAQQRRVAQAEYEDELLREVRKLQQLAKLDVVARKQAERELAERHEREIRRKKDDLARRQKAIEKEAAADEVERQQAAEWAKKQREAEARTAEIERQKLAVVARERDERLRALHVAREKQERIAAKALRDKARTAAIKMAIDEQKRAELAARLEERRREQLERNRRKAQVAAERVHKAWESRQEATAEAEAAFAKKHREQEARLSQLQQSKERKHALTKEEAVRRREFIERVVTQQLEREETAKSATERKADERVRAQAAAERARARQTEIQSFERLAQQNEARERVLGALKAKQAHLDDVEACWASKDDKTAALLAKRESAAAKRRALFALLARERQAVTNAMQESKVTKQFTLPPHIRRNISDPTLRLVLDRADPTFSGNVTLNRLNDVLGAMDGSALTHQEGTGNALSGDELKRTQRTFMRLDNNADGEVDFDEFRQIVAKVTRQRGSAMKSEAWMRSAFEAVDRDTNGQIGFAEFLEAHAQLEATPSVQPEAGGAGAQAAES
;
A
#
# COMPACT_ATOMS: atom_id res chain seq x y z
N MET A 1 37.84 -3.10 54.71
CA MET A 1 36.38 -2.95 54.61
C MET A 1 35.85 -4.21 53.96
N ALA A 2 34.95 -4.91 54.67
CA ALA A 2 34.04 -5.99 54.26
C ALA A 2 34.65 -7.15 53.42
N ALA A 3 34.88 -8.33 54.01
CA ALA A 3 33.91 -9.39 54.34
C ALA A 3 33.77 -10.37 53.16
N ASP A 4 34.25 -11.60 53.36
CA ASP A 4 33.51 -12.81 53.00
C ASP A 4 34.10 -14.01 53.74
N ALA A 5 33.21 -14.67 54.48
CA ALA A 5 33.40 -15.84 55.32
C ALA A 5 32.27 -16.83 54.99
N GLN A 6 32.50 -18.11 55.32
CA GLN A 6 31.68 -19.33 55.09
C GLN A 6 32.26 -20.17 53.94
N GLU A 7 32.54 -21.47 54.10
CA GLU A 7 31.72 -22.49 54.78
C GLU A 7 32.54 -23.50 55.61
N CYS A 8 31.94 -23.93 56.71
CA CYS A 8 32.34 -25.08 57.53
C CYS A 8 31.77 -26.39 56.94
N GLY A 9 32.57 -27.46 56.94
CA GLY A 9 32.13 -28.81 56.57
C GLY A 9 32.66 -29.88 57.53
N THR A 10 31.88 -30.12 58.59
CA THR A 10 31.62 -31.40 59.28
C THR A 10 32.76 -32.38 59.60
N VAL A 11 33.05 -32.46 60.90
CA VAL A 11 33.77 -33.54 61.59
C VAL A 11 32.84 -34.74 61.79
N ALA A 12 33.22 -35.92 61.30
CA ALA A 12 32.56 -37.19 61.62
C ALA A 12 33.27 -37.86 62.80
N VAL A 13 32.59 -37.88 63.95
CA VAL A 13 32.94 -38.70 65.11
C VAL A 13 32.46 -40.14 64.84
N ARG A 14 33.35 -41.11 65.00
CA ARG A 14 33.03 -42.54 64.93
C ARG A 14 33.29 -43.16 66.31
N GLU A 15 32.21 -43.34 67.06
CA GLU A 15 32.10 -44.20 68.24
C GLU A 15 31.87 -45.67 67.82
N GLU A 16 31.95 -46.58 68.79
CA GLU A 16 31.76 -48.05 68.76
C GLU A 16 33.02 -48.87 68.41
N ALA A 17 33.44 -49.92 69.14
CA ALA A 17 32.74 -50.77 70.11
C ALA A 17 33.73 -51.39 71.13
N ALA A 18 33.26 -51.58 72.36
CA ALA A 18 33.89 -52.39 73.40
C ALA A 18 33.62 -53.89 73.14
N VAL A 19 34.63 -54.73 73.34
CA VAL A 19 34.51 -56.20 73.39
C VAL A 19 34.93 -56.63 74.79
N GLU A 20 33.96 -57.14 75.54
CA GLU A 20 34.06 -57.66 76.89
C GLU A 20 33.71 -59.17 76.83
N GLU A 21 34.70 -60.04 76.97
CA GLU A 21 34.60 -61.50 77.19
C GLU A 21 35.78 -61.85 78.11
N GLY A 22 35.73 -62.67 79.16
CA GLY A 22 34.71 -63.47 79.82
C GLY A 22 35.46 -64.25 80.92
N LEU A 23 35.03 -64.12 82.18
CA LEU A 23 35.50 -64.91 83.33
C LEU A 23 34.82 -66.28 83.33
N PRO A 24 35.54 -67.40 83.58
CA PRO A 24 34.92 -68.63 84.04
C PRO A 24 34.91 -68.74 85.57
N ASP A 25 33.75 -69.16 86.04
CA ASP A 25 33.33 -69.34 87.42
C ASP A 25 33.96 -70.55 88.12
N SER A 26 33.84 -70.49 89.45
CA SER A 26 33.98 -71.50 90.49
C SER A 26 33.86 -72.99 90.11
N ALA A 27 34.64 -73.85 90.78
CA ALA A 27 34.14 -74.84 91.77
C ALA A 27 35.11 -76.03 91.99
N GLY A 28 35.27 -76.41 93.26
CA GLY A 28 35.46 -77.80 93.66
C GLY A 28 36.90 -78.27 93.92
N MET A 29 37.28 -78.38 95.21
CA MET A 29 37.90 -79.58 95.81
C MET A 29 38.29 -79.29 97.26
N SER A 30 37.28 -79.21 98.12
CA SER A 30 37.37 -79.53 99.53
C SER A 30 36.81 -80.94 99.69
N ASP A 31 37.67 -81.95 99.89
CA ASP A 31 37.33 -83.29 100.42
C ASP A 31 38.56 -84.20 100.31
N PHE A 32 39.47 -84.14 101.30
CA PHE A 32 40.49 -85.19 101.49
C PHE A 32 41.03 -85.22 102.93
N PHE A 33 40.13 -85.25 103.91
CA PHE A 33 40.42 -85.64 105.29
C PHE A 33 39.27 -86.52 105.76
N ASP A 34 39.46 -87.84 105.73
CA ASP A 34 38.77 -88.83 106.59
C ASP A 34 39.14 -90.25 106.14
N LEU A 35 40.26 -90.77 106.64
CA LEU A 35 40.55 -92.20 106.61
C LEU A 35 41.56 -92.59 107.71
N PHE A 36 41.23 -92.25 108.96
CA PHE A 36 41.74 -92.97 110.12
C PHE A 36 40.74 -94.07 110.48
N GLY A 37 41.03 -95.28 109.98
CA GLY A 37 40.32 -96.51 110.36
C GLY A 37 41.10 -97.25 111.43
N ASP A 38 40.46 -97.44 112.57
CA ASP A 38 40.89 -98.24 113.71
C ASP A 38 41.27 -99.68 113.30
N GLY A 39 42.48 -100.11 113.65
CA GLY A 39 42.95 -101.48 113.45
C GLY A 39 43.97 -101.87 114.52
N PHE A 40 43.63 -102.89 115.29
CA PHE A 40 44.38 -103.52 116.37
C PHE A 40 45.89 -103.68 116.10
N PHE A 41 46.72 -103.33 117.08
CA PHE A 41 48.15 -103.66 117.10
C PHE A 41 48.36 -105.05 117.71
N ASP A 42 48.91 -105.99 116.95
CA ASP A 42 49.70 -107.10 117.47
C ASP A 42 51.17 -106.68 117.45
N VAL A 43 51.79 -106.61 118.62
CA VAL A 43 53.23 -106.33 118.76
C VAL A 43 53.93 -107.66 119.03
N ASP A 44 54.52 -108.20 117.98
CA ASP A 44 55.35 -109.41 118.03
C ASP A 44 56.78 -109.02 118.42
N LEU A 45 57.17 -109.29 119.67
CA LEU A 45 58.52 -109.02 120.21
C LEU A 45 59.46 -110.23 120.07
N GLY A 46 59.37 -110.96 118.95
CA GLY A 46 60.41 -111.88 118.43
C GLY A 46 60.76 -113.13 119.26
N ASP A 47 60.44 -113.19 120.55
CA ASP A 47 61.02 -114.18 121.47
C ASP A 47 59.97 -114.81 122.41
N GLY A 48 58.86 -115.35 121.88
CA GLY A 48 58.09 -116.45 122.50
C GLY A 48 57.71 -116.41 124.00
N ARG A 49 57.70 -115.25 124.66
CA ARG A 49 57.38 -115.11 126.10
C ARG A 49 56.46 -113.92 126.31
N LYS A 50 55.23 -114.21 126.75
CA LYS A 50 54.23 -113.20 127.12
C LYS A 50 54.47 -112.77 128.57
N THR A 51 55.03 -111.58 128.78
CA THR A 51 55.09 -110.93 130.09
C THR A 51 54.10 -109.77 130.13
N LYS A 52 53.30 -109.71 131.20
CA LYS A 52 52.38 -108.58 131.45
C LYS A 52 53.22 -107.39 131.94
N VAL A 53 53.45 -106.41 131.07
CA VAL A 53 54.07 -105.13 131.41
C VAL A 53 52.96 -104.15 131.80
N SER A 54 53.11 -103.44 132.92
CA SER A 54 52.11 -102.49 133.41
C SER A 54 51.93 -101.28 132.47
N ASP A 55 50.68 -100.83 132.36
CA ASP A 55 50.18 -99.76 131.48
C ASP A 55 50.95 -98.40 131.60
N GLU A 56 51.64 -98.14 132.71
CA GLU A 56 52.42 -96.90 132.88
C GLU A 56 53.74 -96.86 132.08
N THR A 57 54.40 -98.01 131.88
CA THR A 57 55.68 -98.07 131.17
C THR A 57 55.53 -97.90 129.67
N ALA A 58 54.46 -98.43 129.08
CA ALA A 58 54.14 -98.25 127.65
C ALA A 58 53.77 -96.79 127.34
N LYS A 59 53.02 -96.12 128.23
CA LYS A 59 52.66 -94.70 128.08
C LYS A 59 53.88 -93.78 128.10
N ARG A 60 54.89 -94.05 128.94
CA ARG A 60 56.14 -93.25 128.97
C ARG A 60 56.97 -93.41 127.71
N TYR A 61 57.08 -94.63 127.18
CA TYR A 61 57.82 -94.88 125.94
C TYR A 61 57.16 -94.23 124.71
N LEU A 62 55.82 -94.34 124.60
CA LEU A 62 55.07 -93.67 123.53
C LEU A 62 55.12 -92.14 123.63
N ALA A 63 55.10 -91.59 124.84
CA ALA A 63 55.27 -90.14 125.05
C ALA A 63 56.68 -89.67 124.64
N GLN A 64 57.71 -90.48 124.88
CA GLN A 64 59.08 -90.18 124.45
C GLN A 64 59.23 -90.26 122.92
N GLN A 65 58.68 -91.29 122.28
CA GLN A 65 58.64 -91.44 120.83
C GLN A 65 57.91 -90.27 120.15
N ARG A 66 56.76 -89.83 120.70
CA ARG A 66 56.04 -88.65 120.18
C ARG A 66 56.87 -87.38 120.28
N ARG A 67 57.64 -87.19 121.36
CA ARG A 67 58.52 -86.01 121.49
C ARG A 67 59.65 -86.02 120.47
N VAL A 68 60.25 -87.18 120.19
CA VAL A 68 61.30 -87.30 119.17
C VAL A 68 60.73 -87.05 117.77
N ALA A 69 59.61 -87.69 117.42
CA ALA A 69 58.95 -87.46 116.13
C ALA A 69 58.49 -86.01 115.94
N GLN A 70 58.00 -85.38 117.01
CA GLN A 70 57.62 -83.96 116.96
C GLN A 70 58.84 -83.05 116.77
N ALA A 71 59.97 -83.34 117.43
CA ALA A 71 61.20 -82.58 117.23
C ALA A 71 61.77 -82.73 115.81
N GLU A 72 61.74 -83.95 115.26
CA GLU A 72 62.17 -84.19 113.86
C GLU A 72 61.28 -83.46 112.85
N TYR A 73 59.96 -83.46 113.09
CA TYR A 73 59.00 -82.72 112.26
C TYR A 73 59.21 -81.20 112.35
N GLU A 74 59.45 -80.67 113.55
CA GLU A 74 59.77 -79.25 113.76
C GLU A 74 61.07 -78.85 113.05
N ASP A 75 62.11 -79.70 113.09
CA ASP A 75 63.37 -79.47 112.37
C ASP A 75 63.23 -79.53 110.85
N GLU A 76 62.34 -80.38 110.33
CA GLU A 76 62.03 -80.44 108.89
C GLU A 76 61.24 -79.21 108.44
N LEU A 77 60.25 -78.78 109.22
CA LEU A 77 59.53 -77.52 109.00
C LEU A 77 60.46 -76.31 109.00
N LEU A 78 61.41 -76.24 109.95
CA LEU A 78 62.39 -75.17 109.99
C LEU A 78 63.32 -75.17 108.77
N ARG A 79 63.70 -76.35 108.26
CA ARG A 79 64.46 -76.46 107.01
C ARG A 79 63.66 -75.94 105.82
N GLU A 80 62.38 -76.26 105.73
CA GLU A 80 61.53 -75.84 104.62
C GLU A 80 61.20 -74.35 104.66
N VAL A 81 60.94 -73.81 105.85
CA VAL A 81 60.79 -72.35 106.04
C VAL A 81 62.07 -71.61 105.62
N ARG A 82 63.26 -72.14 105.93
CA ARG A 82 64.52 -71.54 105.48
C ARG A 82 64.68 -71.59 103.96
N LYS A 83 64.29 -72.69 103.30
CA LYS A 83 64.29 -72.76 101.82
C LYS A 83 63.33 -71.75 101.21
N LEU A 84 62.11 -71.63 101.73
CA LEU A 84 61.13 -70.65 101.24
C LEU A 84 61.62 -69.20 101.46
N GLN A 85 62.27 -68.91 102.59
CA GLN A 85 62.89 -67.61 102.84
C GLN A 85 64.03 -67.32 101.85
N GLN A 86 64.83 -68.32 101.45
CA GLN A 86 65.87 -68.16 100.43
C GLN A 86 65.27 -67.93 99.04
N LEU A 87 64.23 -68.69 98.67
CA LEU A 87 63.52 -68.52 97.39
C LEU A 87 62.85 -67.15 97.30
N ALA A 88 62.21 -66.68 98.38
CA ALA A 88 61.62 -65.34 98.42
C ALA A 88 62.67 -64.23 98.23
N LYS A 89 63.89 -64.39 98.78
CA LYS A 89 64.99 -63.44 98.55
C LYS A 89 65.45 -63.44 97.10
N LEU A 90 65.53 -64.60 96.46
CA LEU A 90 65.90 -64.72 95.05
C LEU A 90 64.83 -64.10 94.13
N ASP A 91 63.54 -64.29 94.43
CA ASP A 91 62.44 -63.72 93.65
C ASP A 91 62.45 -62.18 93.71
N VAL A 92 62.73 -61.59 94.88
CA VAL A 92 62.89 -60.12 95.00
C VAL A 92 64.06 -59.60 94.15
N VAL A 93 65.18 -60.33 94.06
CA VAL A 93 66.32 -59.96 93.22
C VAL A 93 65.96 -60.09 91.74
N ALA A 94 65.29 -61.17 91.34
CA ALA A 94 64.85 -61.41 89.97
C ALA A 94 63.86 -60.32 89.49
N ARG A 95 62.88 -59.95 90.32
CA ARG A 95 61.94 -58.85 90.01
C ARG A 95 62.65 -57.52 89.83
N LYS A 96 63.60 -57.18 90.70
CA LYS A 96 64.40 -55.95 90.57
C LYS A 96 65.28 -55.94 89.31
N GLN A 97 65.78 -57.10 88.88
CA GLN A 97 66.52 -57.21 87.62
C GLN A 97 65.59 -57.01 86.42
N ALA A 98 64.42 -57.66 86.42
CA ALA A 98 63.43 -57.51 85.35
C ALA A 98 62.92 -56.06 85.22
N GLU A 99 62.67 -55.37 86.34
CA GLU A 99 62.28 -53.95 86.34
C GLU A 99 63.36 -53.05 85.74
N ARG A 100 64.64 -53.32 86.04
CA ARG A 100 65.77 -52.57 85.44
C ARG A 100 65.87 -52.80 83.94
N GLU A 101 65.76 -54.04 83.49
CA GLU A 101 65.78 -54.35 82.06
C GLU A 101 64.63 -53.70 81.30
N LEU A 102 63.44 -53.67 81.91
CA LEU A 102 62.25 -53.04 81.33
C LEU A 102 62.41 -51.51 81.29
N ALA A 103 62.95 -50.89 82.34
CA ALA A 103 63.28 -49.47 82.36
C ALA A 103 64.31 -49.10 81.28
N GLU A 104 65.37 -49.89 81.11
CA GLU A 104 66.38 -49.66 80.06
C GLU A 104 65.80 -49.80 78.64
N ARG A 105 64.86 -50.73 78.42
CA ARG A 105 64.16 -50.87 77.14
C ARG A 105 63.33 -49.62 76.84
N HIS A 106 62.56 -49.13 77.81
CA HIS A 106 61.78 -47.91 77.64
C HIS A 106 62.67 -46.69 77.39
N GLU A 107 63.80 -46.57 78.10
CA GLU A 107 64.72 -45.45 77.86
C GLU A 107 65.33 -45.51 76.44
N ARG A 108 65.69 -46.70 75.96
CA ARG A 108 66.16 -46.90 74.59
C ARG A 108 65.09 -46.53 73.55
N GLU A 109 63.83 -46.87 73.78
CA GLU A 109 62.72 -46.49 72.90
C GLU A 109 62.46 -44.98 72.89
N ILE A 110 62.51 -44.33 74.05
CA ILE A 110 62.36 -42.87 74.15
C ILE A 110 63.46 -42.17 73.35
N ARG A 111 64.72 -42.63 73.48
CA ARG A 111 65.85 -42.10 72.71
C ARG A 111 65.64 -42.28 71.20
N ARG A 112 65.23 -43.47 70.75
CA ARG A 112 64.92 -43.72 69.32
C ARG A 112 63.82 -42.80 68.81
N LYS A 113 62.71 -42.67 69.54
CA LYS A 113 61.59 -41.78 69.16
C LYS A 113 62.03 -40.32 69.10
N LYS A 114 62.90 -39.87 70.01
CA LYS A 114 63.45 -38.51 70.00
C LYS A 114 64.34 -38.26 68.78
N ASP A 115 65.20 -39.20 68.43
CA ASP A 115 66.05 -39.10 67.24
C ASP A 115 65.23 -39.12 65.94
N ASP A 116 64.19 -39.95 65.87
CA ASP A 116 63.28 -39.99 64.73
C ASP A 116 62.49 -38.69 64.56
N LEU A 117 62.02 -38.09 65.67
CA LEU A 117 61.38 -36.77 65.64
C LEU A 117 62.35 -35.68 65.17
N ALA A 118 63.60 -35.69 65.65
CA ALA A 118 64.61 -34.73 65.20
C ALA A 118 64.95 -34.89 63.71
N ARG A 119 64.98 -36.13 63.19
CA ARG A 119 65.16 -36.40 61.75
C ARG A 119 63.98 -35.90 60.93
N ARG A 120 62.75 -36.09 61.41
CA ARG A 120 61.53 -35.59 60.75
C ARG A 120 61.49 -34.06 60.72
N GLN A 121 61.83 -33.40 61.82
CA GLN A 121 61.90 -31.93 61.86
C GLN A 121 62.92 -31.39 60.85
N LYS A 122 64.12 -31.98 60.80
CA LYS A 122 65.13 -31.60 59.79
C LYS A 122 64.68 -31.88 58.35
N ALA A 123 63.86 -32.91 58.12
CA ALA A 123 63.32 -33.19 56.79
C ALA A 123 62.29 -32.13 56.38
N ILE A 124 61.38 -31.75 57.29
CA ILE A 124 60.38 -30.70 57.07
C ILE A 124 61.07 -29.34 56.81
N GLU A 125 62.11 -29.00 57.57
CA GLU A 125 62.88 -27.76 57.36
C GLU A 125 63.56 -27.73 55.99
N LYS A 126 64.09 -28.86 55.52
CA LYS A 126 64.69 -28.97 54.19
C LYS A 126 63.66 -28.87 53.07
N GLU A 127 62.49 -29.47 53.25
CA GLU A 127 61.37 -29.39 52.30
C GLU A 127 60.84 -27.96 52.20
N ALA A 128 60.61 -27.30 53.35
CA ALA A 128 60.18 -25.90 53.38
C ALA A 128 61.21 -24.95 52.74
N ALA A 129 62.51 -25.22 52.90
CA ALA A 129 63.56 -24.45 52.24
C ALA A 129 63.59 -24.69 50.71
N ALA A 130 63.29 -25.90 50.25
CA ALA A 130 63.19 -26.20 48.81
C ALA A 130 61.97 -25.49 48.20
N ASP A 131 60.81 -25.54 48.85
CA ASP A 131 59.59 -24.86 48.41
C ASP A 131 59.78 -23.35 48.28
N GLU A 132 60.54 -22.73 49.21
CA GLU A 132 60.79 -21.29 49.16
C GLU A 132 61.67 -20.91 47.96
N VAL A 133 62.66 -21.74 47.61
CA VAL A 133 63.48 -21.55 46.40
C VAL A 133 62.63 -21.69 45.15
N GLU A 134 61.73 -22.69 45.09
CA GLU A 134 60.82 -22.87 43.96
C GLU A 134 59.85 -21.68 43.80
N ARG A 135 59.33 -21.15 44.92
CA ARG A 135 58.48 -19.94 44.91
C ARG A 135 59.23 -18.73 44.38
N GLN A 136 60.49 -18.55 44.77
CA GLN A 136 61.32 -17.46 44.26
C GLN A 136 61.58 -17.59 42.76
N GLN A 137 61.90 -18.79 42.28
CA GLN A 137 62.09 -19.05 40.85
C GLN A 137 60.80 -18.84 40.05
N ALA A 138 59.65 -19.29 40.58
CA ALA A 138 58.35 -19.08 39.96
C ALA A 138 57.98 -17.59 39.90
N ALA A 139 58.27 -16.82 40.95
CA ALA A 139 58.03 -15.38 40.99
C ALA A 139 58.90 -14.63 39.97
N GLU A 140 60.19 -14.99 39.85
CA GLU A 140 61.08 -14.41 38.84
C GLU A 140 60.63 -14.75 37.42
N TRP A 141 60.19 -15.98 37.18
CA TRP A 141 59.67 -16.40 35.88
C TRP A 141 58.38 -15.65 35.52
N ALA A 142 57.46 -15.49 36.48
CA ALA A 142 56.24 -14.70 36.30
C ALA A 142 56.54 -13.22 36.00
N LYS A 143 57.58 -12.65 36.64
CA LYS A 143 58.03 -11.29 36.35
C LYS A 143 58.54 -11.16 34.91
N LYS A 144 59.37 -12.10 34.45
CA LYS A 144 59.88 -12.14 33.06
C LYS A 144 58.75 -12.27 32.04
N GLN A 145 57.73 -13.09 32.34
CA GLN A 145 56.54 -13.21 31.48
C GLN A 145 55.79 -11.89 31.35
N ARG A 146 55.50 -11.21 32.47
CA ARG A 146 54.83 -9.90 32.46
C ARG A 146 55.62 -8.84 31.69
N GLU A 147 56.96 -8.85 31.80
CA GLU A 147 57.82 -7.95 31.03
C GLU A 147 57.79 -8.26 29.53
N ALA A 148 57.76 -9.53 29.15
CA ALA A 148 57.63 -9.95 27.75
C ALA A 148 56.27 -9.56 27.15
N GLU A 149 55.18 -9.81 27.88
CA GLU A 149 53.81 -9.40 27.50
C GLU A 149 53.67 -7.89 27.39
N ALA A 150 54.30 -7.12 28.29
CA ALA A 150 54.31 -5.66 28.21
C ALA A 150 55.02 -5.17 26.92
N ARG A 151 56.13 -5.79 26.55
CA ARG A 151 56.86 -5.45 25.31
C ARG A 151 56.06 -5.79 24.06
N THR A 152 55.38 -6.94 24.03
CA THR A 152 54.53 -7.30 22.88
C THR A 152 53.32 -6.37 22.77
N ALA A 153 52.68 -6.04 23.89
CA ALA A 153 51.58 -5.09 23.93
C ALA A 153 52.00 -3.68 23.47
N GLU A 154 53.21 -3.23 23.80
CA GLU A 154 53.74 -1.96 23.33
C GLU A 154 54.00 -1.95 21.82
N ILE A 155 54.58 -3.02 21.29
CA ILE A 155 54.78 -3.19 19.83
C ILE A 155 53.43 -3.19 19.10
N GLU A 156 52.42 -3.86 19.64
CA GLU A 156 51.07 -3.87 19.05
C GLU A 156 50.42 -2.49 19.09
N ARG A 157 50.55 -1.75 20.20
CA ARG A 157 50.08 -0.35 20.27
C ARG A 157 50.75 0.54 19.23
N GLN A 158 52.05 0.38 19.02
CA GLN A 158 52.78 1.14 17.99
C GLN A 158 52.30 0.78 16.58
N LYS A 159 52.08 -0.51 16.28
CA LYS A 159 51.51 -0.95 14.99
C LYS A 159 50.11 -0.37 14.75
N LEU A 160 49.23 -0.43 15.75
CA LEU A 160 47.89 0.14 15.66
C LEU A 160 47.91 1.65 15.46
N ALA A 161 48.84 2.37 16.10
CA ALA A 161 49.01 3.81 15.90
C ALA A 161 49.42 4.17 14.46
N VAL A 162 50.28 3.35 13.83
CA VAL A 162 50.65 3.55 12.41
C VAL A 162 49.45 3.32 11.50
N VAL A 163 48.71 2.22 11.71
CA VAL A 163 47.49 1.93 10.93
C VAL A 163 46.43 3.02 11.09
N ALA A 164 46.28 3.57 12.30
CA ALA A 164 45.37 4.69 12.54
C ALA A 164 45.77 5.94 11.76
N ARG A 165 47.06 6.29 11.72
CA ARG A 165 47.57 7.42 10.91
C ARG A 165 47.33 7.22 9.42
N GLU A 166 47.62 6.03 8.89
CA GLU A 166 47.37 5.71 7.48
C GLU A 166 45.88 5.79 7.12
N ARG A 167 45.00 5.35 8.03
CA ARG A 167 43.55 5.47 7.86
C ARG A 167 43.13 6.94 7.79
N ASP A 168 43.62 7.78 8.68
CA ASP A 168 43.31 9.21 8.71
C ASP A 168 43.81 9.92 7.44
N GLU A 169 45.00 9.57 6.96
CA GLU A 169 45.55 10.08 5.69
C GLU A 169 44.70 9.66 4.49
N ARG A 170 44.26 8.40 4.43
CA ARG A 170 43.34 7.92 3.39
C ARG A 170 42.00 8.67 3.43
N LEU A 171 41.44 8.91 4.62
CA LEU A 171 40.20 9.67 4.77
C LEU A 171 40.38 11.12 4.29
N ARG A 172 41.50 11.78 4.63
CA ARG A 172 41.81 13.12 4.11
C ARG A 172 41.95 13.12 2.59
N ALA A 173 42.62 12.13 2.01
CA ALA A 173 42.75 12.00 0.56
C ALA A 173 41.38 11.81 -0.13
N LEU A 174 40.49 11.00 0.47
CA LEU A 174 39.12 10.83 -0.02
C LEU A 174 38.31 12.12 0.06
N HIS A 175 38.43 12.89 1.15
CA HIS A 175 37.79 14.20 1.27
C HIS A 175 38.27 15.17 0.18
N VAL A 176 39.58 15.27 -0.06
CA VAL A 176 40.13 16.12 -1.13
C VAL A 176 39.66 15.67 -2.51
N ALA A 177 39.61 14.35 -2.77
CA ALA A 177 39.11 13.81 -4.03
C ALA A 177 37.62 14.15 -4.24
N ARG A 178 36.81 14.05 -3.19
CA ARG A 178 35.39 14.41 -3.19
C ARG A 178 35.20 15.90 -3.48
N GLU A 179 35.91 16.78 -2.80
CA GLU A 179 35.85 18.23 -3.06
C GLU A 179 36.23 18.56 -4.50
N LYS A 180 37.23 17.88 -5.06
CA LYS A 180 37.62 18.03 -6.47
C LYS A 180 36.48 17.60 -7.42
N GLN A 181 35.82 16.48 -7.14
CA GLN A 181 34.66 16.03 -7.92
C GLN A 181 33.49 17.02 -7.81
N GLU A 182 33.21 17.55 -6.62
CA GLU A 182 32.16 18.55 -6.40
C GLU A 182 32.46 19.85 -7.17
N ARG A 183 33.72 20.29 -7.22
CA ARG A 183 34.13 21.45 -8.04
C ARG A 183 33.94 21.20 -9.54
N ILE A 184 34.29 20.00 -10.03
CA ILE A 184 34.08 19.62 -11.43
C ILE A 184 32.59 19.58 -11.76
N ALA A 185 31.78 18.97 -10.89
CA ALA A 185 30.33 18.89 -11.03
C ALA A 185 29.68 20.28 -11.02
N ALA A 186 30.10 21.17 -10.13
CA ALA A 186 29.63 22.55 -10.06
C ALA A 186 29.99 23.34 -11.33
N LYS A 187 31.19 23.15 -11.89
CA LYS A 187 31.58 23.76 -13.16
C LYS A 187 30.71 23.25 -14.31
N ALA A 188 30.52 21.93 -14.41
CA ALA A 188 29.67 21.32 -15.43
C ALA A 188 28.22 21.81 -15.33
N LEU A 189 27.69 22.00 -14.12
CA LEU A 189 26.36 22.55 -13.90
C LEU A 189 26.24 24.01 -14.39
N ARG A 190 27.26 24.84 -14.11
CA ARG A 190 27.32 26.23 -14.61
C ARG A 190 27.37 26.28 -16.14
N ASP A 191 28.14 25.39 -16.78
CA ASP A 191 28.24 25.32 -18.23
C ASP A 191 26.92 24.83 -18.87
N LYS A 192 26.25 23.85 -18.24
CA LYS A 192 24.88 23.44 -18.63
C LYS A 192 23.88 24.60 -18.48
N ALA A 193 23.94 25.37 -17.41
CA ALA A 193 23.07 26.53 -17.22
C ALA A 193 23.32 27.63 -18.26
N ARG A 194 24.59 27.90 -18.60
CA ARG A 194 24.97 28.85 -19.66
C ARG A 194 24.44 28.42 -21.03
N THR A 195 24.62 27.15 -21.38
CA THR A 195 24.12 26.63 -22.67
C THR A 195 22.59 26.61 -22.74
N ALA A 196 21.91 26.34 -21.62
CA ALA A 196 20.45 26.47 -21.53
C ALA A 196 19.99 27.92 -21.70
N ALA A 197 20.65 28.88 -21.05
CA ALA A 197 20.33 30.31 -21.19
C ALA A 197 20.52 30.81 -22.63
N ILE A 198 21.60 30.38 -23.30
CA ILE A 198 21.83 30.70 -24.72
C ILE A 198 20.71 30.13 -25.60
N LYS A 199 20.29 28.87 -25.36
CA LYS A 199 19.17 28.27 -26.10
C LYS A 199 17.87 29.04 -25.89
N MET A 200 17.55 29.40 -24.64
CA MET A 200 16.36 30.18 -24.33
C MET A 200 16.37 31.55 -25.04
N ALA A 201 17.52 32.25 -25.06
CA ALA A 201 17.65 33.52 -25.77
C ALA A 201 17.46 33.38 -27.29
N ILE A 202 18.01 32.31 -27.89
CA ILE A 202 17.80 32.01 -29.32
C ILE A 202 16.32 31.71 -29.61
N ASP A 203 15.67 30.93 -28.75
CA ASP A 203 14.26 30.58 -28.93
C ASP A 203 13.35 31.80 -28.75
N GLU A 204 13.70 32.72 -27.85
CA GLU A 204 13.01 34.00 -27.66
C GLU A 204 13.17 34.91 -28.89
N GLN A 205 14.37 35.01 -29.45
CA GLN A 205 14.58 35.73 -30.72
C GLN A 205 13.75 35.14 -31.86
N LYS A 206 13.73 33.81 -32.02
CA LYS A 206 12.90 33.13 -33.03
C LYS A 206 11.41 33.38 -32.82
N ARG A 207 10.94 33.41 -31.57
CA ARG A 207 9.54 33.75 -31.24
C ARG A 207 9.21 35.19 -31.60
N ALA A 208 10.11 36.13 -31.31
CA ALA A 208 9.95 37.54 -31.67
C ALA A 208 9.93 37.73 -33.20
N GLU A 209 10.84 37.08 -33.93
CA GLU A 209 10.85 37.10 -35.40
C GLU A 209 9.56 36.51 -36.01
N LEU A 210 9.07 35.40 -35.46
CA LEU A 210 7.84 34.78 -35.91
C LEU A 210 6.62 35.67 -35.61
N ALA A 211 6.58 36.33 -34.45
CA ALA A 211 5.55 37.30 -34.11
C ALA A 211 5.55 38.48 -35.08
N ALA A 212 6.72 39.06 -35.38
CA ALA A 212 6.87 40.14 -36.35
C ALA A 212 6.37 39.75 -37.75
N ARG A 213 6.74 38.54 -38.23
CA ARG A 213 6.24 38.01 -39.52
C ARG A 213 4.72 37.82 -39.54
N LEU A 214 4.12 37.40 -38.42
CA LEU A 214 2.67 37.27 -38.33
C LEU A 214 1.96 38.62 -38.32
N GLU A 215 2.53 39.64 -37.67
CA GLU A 215 2.01 41.00 -37.70
C GLU A 215 2.09 41.61 -39.10
N GLU A 216 3.21 41.41 -39.81
CA GLU A 216 3.38 41.84 -41.19
C GLU A 216 2.32 41.21 -42.11
N ARG A 217 2.14 39.88 -42.02
CA ARG A 217 1.07 39.18 -42.77
C ARG A 217 -0.32 39.71 -42.43
N ARG A 218 -0.59 40.02 -41.15
CA ARG A 218 -1.87 40.65 -40.75
C ARG A 218 -2.04 42.03 -41.37
N ARG A 219 -0.99 42.85 -41.41
CA ARG A 219 -1.02 44.18 -42.07
C ARG A 219 -1.29 44.05 -43.57
N GLU A 220 -0.58 43.17 -44.27
CA GLU A 220 -0.82 42.89 -45.69
C GLU A 220 -2.27 42.42 -45.94
N GLN A 221 -2.79 41.55 -45.08
CA GLN A 221 -4.15 41.06 -45.21
C GLN A 221 -5.17 42.18 -44.98
N LEU A 222 -4.94 43.05 -44.00
CA LEU A 222 -5.78 44.23 -43.77
C LEU A 222 -5.73 45.20 -44.97
N GLU A 223 -4.57 45.42 -45.58
CA GLU A 223 -4.45 46.23 -46.79
C GLU A 223 -5.17 45.61 -47.98
N ARG A 224 -5.04 44.29 -48.19
CA ARG A 224 -5.80 43.58 -49.23
C ARG A 224 -7.30 43.71 -48.99
N ASN A 225 -7.74 43.62 -47.73
CA ASN A 225 -9.15 43.80 -47.38
C ASN A 225 -9.61 45.24 -47.60
N ARG A 226 -8.79 46.24 -47.28
CA ARG A 226 -9.07 47.66 -47.57
C ARG A 226 -9.19 47.92 -49.08
N ARG A 227 -8.27 47.38 -49.89
CA ARG A 227 -8.36 47.49 -51.36
C ARG A 227 -9.61 46.82 -51.92
N LYS A 228 -9.96 45.62 -51.42
CA LYS A 228 -11.21 44.94 -51.80
C LYS A 228 -12.44 45.76 -51.41
N ALA A 229 -12.44 46.37 -50.23
CA ALA A 229 -13.52 47.23 -49.77
C ALA A 229 -13.65 48.50 -50.63
N GLN A 230 -12.54 49.13 -51.02
CA GLN A 230 -12.54 50.27 -51.94
C GLN A 230 -13.11 49.90 -53.31
N VAL A 231 -12.64 48.81 -53.91
CA VAL A 231 -13.17 48.32 -55.20
C VAL A 231 -14.66 47.98 -55.10
N ALA A 232 -15.10 47.39 -53.98
CA ALA A 232 -16.52 47.14 -53.75
C ALA A 232 -17.33 48.45 -53.61
N ALA A 233 -16.80 49.44 -52.89
CA ALA A 233 -17.44 50.74 -52.73
C ALA A 233 -17.55 51.48 -54.07
N GLU A 234 -16.50 51.47 -54.91
CA GLU A 234 -16.53 52.04 -56.27
C GLU A 234 -17.56 51.34 -57.16
N ARG A 235 -17.70 50.01 -57.07
CA ARG A 235 -18.73 49.26 -57.80
C ARG A 235 -20.13 49.65 -57.35
N VAL A 236 -20.35 49.80 -56.04
CA VAL A 236 -21.63 50.25 -55.49
C VAL A 236 -21.94 51.67 -55.94
N HIS A 237 -20.94 52.57 -55.94
CA HIS A 237 -21.09 53.95 -56.41
C HIS A 237 -21.47 54.00 -57.89
N LYS A 238 -20.73 53.30 -58.76
CA LYS A 238 -21.05 53.21 -60.20
C LYS A 238 -22.42 52.60 -60.47
N ALA A 239 -22.81 51.57 -59.70
CA ALA A 239 -24.14 50.99 -59.81
C ALA A 239 -25.24 51.95 -59.34
N TRP A 240 -24.95 52.78 -58.34
CA TRP A 240 -25.86 53.84 -57.89
C TRP A 240 -25.99 54.96 -58.92
N GLU A 241 -24.88 55.42 -59.53
CA GLU A 241 -24.89 56.40 -60.63
C GLU A 241 -25.67 55.87 -61.83
N SER A 242 -25.42 54.64 -62.27
CA SER A 242 -26.17 54.02 -63.36
C SER A 242 -27.67 53.87 -63.05
N ARG A 243 -28.03 53.62 -61.78
CA ARG A 243 -29.44 53.64 -61.36
C ARG A 243 -30.03 55.04 -61.42
N GLN A 244 -29.29 56.07 -61.00
CA GLN A 244 -29.72 57.47 -61.08
C GLN A 244 -29.95 57.90 -62.52
N GLU A 245 -29.04 57.55 -63.42
CA GLU A 245 -29.18 57.78 -64.86
C GLU A 245 -30.41 57.06 -65.42
N ALA A 246 -30.59 55.77 -65.09
CA ALA A 246 -31.75 55.00 -65.53
C ALA A 246 -33.07 55.57 -64.98
N THR A 247 -33.09 56.06 -63.74
CA THR A 247 -34.27 56.75 -63.18
C THR A 247 -34.54 58.07 -63.89
N ALA A 248 -33.51 58.86 -64.19
CA ALA A 248 -33.65 60.11 -64.92
C ALA A 248 -34.15 59.89 -66.36
N GLU A 249 -33.65 58.86 -67.04
CA GLU A 249 -34.16 58.44 -68.36
C GLU A 249 -35.63 57.98 -68.30
N ALA A 250 -35.99 57.20 -67.27
CA ALA A 250 -37.36 56.76 -67.06
C ALA A 250 -38.30 57.94 -66.78
N GLU A 251 -37.88 58.91 -65.97
CA GLU A 251 -38.62 60.14 -65.69
C GLU A 251 -38.77 61.00 -66.96
N ALA A 252 -37.71 61.15 -67.76
CA ALA A 252 -37.77 61.86 -69.03
C ALA A 252 -38.72 61.18 -70.04
N ALA A 253 -38.68 59.85 -70.12
CA ALA A 253 -39.58 59.07 -70.95
C ALA A 253 -41.03 59.18 -70.48
N PHE A 254 -41.26 59.19 -69.15
CA PHE A 254 -42.57 59.40 -68.56
C PHE A 254 -43.09 60.81 -68.86
N ALA A 255 -42.27 61.84 -68.66
CA ALA A 255 -42.63 63.23 -68.96
C ALA A 255 -42.98 63.42 -70.46
N LYS A 256 -42.25 62.76 -71.36
CA LYS A 256 -42.56 62.76 -72.79
C LYS A 256 -43.93 62.14 -73.06
N LYS A 257 -44.21 60.94 -72.52
CA LYS A 257 -45.52 60.28 -72.66
C LYS A 257 -46.64 61.13 -72.07
N HIS A 258 -46.39 61.80 -70.94
CA HIS A 258 -47.36 62.70 -70.32
C HIS A 258 -47.69 63.88 -71.23
N ARG A 259 -46.68 64.57 -71.79
CA ARG A 259 -46.89 65.65 -72.77
C ARG A 259 -47.63 65.18 -74.02
N GLU A 260 -47.32 63.96 -74.51
CA GLU A 260 -48.05 63.36 -75.63
C GLU A 260 -49.51 63.08 -75.28
N GLN A 261 -49.80 62.62 -74.06
CA GLN A 261 -51.16 62.44 -73.56
C GLN A 261 -51.90 63.77 -73.42
N GLU A 262 -51.27 64.80 -72.85
CA GLU A 262 -51.82 66.15 -72.76
C GLU A 262 -52.11 66.73 -74.14
N ALA A 263 -51.20 66.56 -75.10
CA ALA A 263 -51.39 66.98 -76.48
C ALA A 263 -52.57 66.24 -77.14
N ARG A 264 -52.70 64.93 -76.93
CA ARG A 264 -53.86 64.14 -77.40
C ARG A 264 -55.16 64.64 -76.78
N LEU A 265 -55.19 64.91 -75.48
CA LEU A 265 -56.36 65.43 -74.79
C LEU A 265 -56.75 66.82 -75.31
N SER A 266 -55.77 67.69 -75.53
CA SER A 266 -55.96 69.03 -76.12
C SER A 266 -56.50 68.93 -77.55
N GLN A 267 -55.94 68.06 -78.40
CA GLN A 267 -56.47 67.80 -79.74
C GLN A 267 -57.90 67.27 -79.70
N LEU A 268 -58.22 66.41 -78.73
CA LEU A 268 -59.55 65.84 -78.57
C LEU A 268 -60.54 66.92 -78.10
N GLN A 269 -60.15 67.81 -77.21
CA GLN A 269 -60.91 69.00 -76.82
C GLN A 269 -61.14 69.94 -78.01
N GLN A 270 -60.10 70.29 -78.77
CA GLN A 270 -60.23 71.10 -79.98
C GLN A 270 -61.15 70.43 -81.02
N SER A 271 -61.10 69.11 -81.17
CA SER A 271 -62.00 68.37 -82.06
C SER A 271 -63.45 68.43 -81.58
N LYS A 272 -63.68 68.35 -80.26
CA LYS A 272 -65.00 68.50 -79.64
C LYS A 272 -65.52 69.92 -79.81
N GLU A 273 -64.68 70.92 -79.61
CA GLU A 273 -65.01 72.33 -79.83
C GLU A 273 -65.34 72.61 -81.29
N ARG A 274 -64.57 72.09 -82.25
CA ARG A 274 -64.87 72.17 -83.68
C ARG A 274 -66.19 71.48 -84.03
N LYS A 275 -66.44 70.29 -83.48
CA LYS A 275 -67.72 69.60 -83.65
C LYS A 275 -68.86 70.42 -83.04
N HIS A 276 -68.68 70.97 -81.85
CA HIS A 276 -69.67 71.84 -81.22
C HIS A 276 -69.91 73.12 -82.02
N ALA A 277 -68.86 73.75 -82.56
CA ALA A 277 -68.97 74.92 -83.43
C ALA A 277 -69.75 74.58 -84.71
N LEU A 278 -69.43 73.46 -85.37
CA LEU A 278 -70.19 72.97 -86.53
C LEU A 278 -71.65 72.68 -86.17
N THR A 279 -71.93 72.02 -85.03
CA THR A 279 -73.32 71.81 -84.59
C THR A 279 -74.03 73.12 -84.26
N LYS A 280 -73.32 74.13 -83.75
CA LYS A 280 -73.88 75.47 -83.50
C LYS A 280 -74.16 76.17 -84.82
N GLU A 281 -73.26 76.12 -85.79
CA GLU A 281 -73.47 76.67 -87.13
C GLU A 281 -74.63 75.96 -87.84
N GLU A 282 -74.72 74.63 -87.75
CA GLU A 282 -75.87 73.87 -88.25
C GLU A 282 -77.16 74.24 -87.52
N ALA A 283 -77.10 74.47 -86.21
CA ALA A 283 -78.26 74.94 -85.44
C ALA A 283 -78.69 76.36 -85.83
N VAL A 284 -77.73 77.25 -86.13
CA VAL A 284 -78.00 78.60 -86.65
C VAL A 284 -78.58 78.50 -88.05
N ARG A 285 -78.01 77.71 -88.96
CA ARG A 285 -78.57 77.47 -90.30
C ARG A 285 -79.96 76.85 -90.24
N ARG A 286 -80.20 75.91 -89.31
CA ARG A 286 -81.53 75.34 -89.06
C ARG A 286 -82.47 76.39 -88.50
N ARG A 287 -82.03 77.28 -87.60
CA ARG A 287 -82.83 78.41 -87.11
C ARG A 287 -83.16 79.38 -88.23
N GLU A 288 -82.21 79.80 -89.05
CA GLU A 288 -82.44 80.66 -90.20
C GLU A 288 -83.36 80.00 -91.23
N PHE A 289 -83.21 78.70 -91.46
CA PHE A 289 -84.13 77.93 -92.32
C PHE A 289 -85.53 77.88 -91.73
N ILE A 290 -85.65 77.60 -90.42
CA ILE A 290 -86.92 77.64 -89.70
C ILE A 290 -87.50 79.06 -89.75
N GLU A 291 -86.72 80.11 -89.57
CA GLU A 291 -87.15 81.50 -89.67
C GLU A 291 -87.66 81.81 -91.08
N ARG A 292 -86.97 81.37 -92.15
CA ARG A 292 -87.46 81.52 -93.54
C ARG A 292 -88.74 80.73 -93.80
N VAL A 293 -88.83 79.52 -93.25
CA VAL A 293 -90.05 78.70 -93.33
C VAL A 293 -91.18 79.34 -92.53
N VAL A 294 -90.90 79.92 -91.37
CA VAL A 294 -91.85 80.62 -90.51
C VAL A 294 -92.27 81.95 -91.14
N THR A 295 -91.39 82.71 -91.79
CA THR A 295 -91.78 83.92 -92.53
C THR A 295 -92.62 83.56 -93.76
N GLN A 296 -92.27 82.49 -94.49
CA GLN A 296 -93.12 81.96 -95.57
C GLN A 296 -94.45 81.41 -95.05
N GLN A 297 -94.47 80.82 -93.85
CA GLN A 297 -95.69 80.37 -93.21
C GLN A 297 -96.50 81.54 -92.66
N LEU A 298 -95.89 82.62 -92.19
CA LEU A 298 -96.58 83.83 -91.76
C LEU A 298 -97.20 84.56 -92.96
N GLU A 299 -96.54 84.60 -94.12
CA GLU A 299 -97.12 85.09 -95.38
C GLU A 299 -98.27 84.18 -95.88
N ARG A 300 -98.14 82.86 -95.70
CA ARG A 300 -99.22 81.89 -95.97
C ARG A 300 -100.35 81.94 -94.93
N GLU A 301 -100.05 82.32 -93.70
CA GLU A 301 -101.01 82.48 -92.61
C GLU A 301 -101.70 83.84 -92.69
N GLU A 302 -101.07 84.91 -93.16
CA GLU A 302 -101.75 86.18 -93.46
C GLU A 302 -102.70 86.02 -94.66
N THR A 303 -102.41 85.09 -95.58
CA THR A 303 -103.33 84.68 -96.66
C THR A 303 -104.32 83.58 -96.28
N ALA A 304 -104.14 82.91 -95.12
CA ALA A 304 -105.05 81.87 -94.60
C ALA A 304 -105.85 82.28 -93.34
N LYS A 305 -105.49 83.38 -92.67
CA LYS A 305 -106.20 83.99 -91.52
C LYS A 305 -107.43 84.80 -91.94
N SER A 306 -107.70 84.93 -93.23
CA SER A 306 -109.02 85.31 -93.77
C SER A 306 -109.92 84.11 -94.11
N ALA A 307 -109.44 82.86 -93.92
CA ALA A 307 -110.16 81.66 -94.32
C ALA A 307 -110.33 80.58 -93.23
N THR A 308 -109.85 80.79 -91.99
CA THR A 308 -109.79 79.71 -90.97
C THR A 308 -110.24 80.10 -89.55
N GLU A 309 -111.18 81.03 -89.40
CA GLU A 309 -112.01 81.21 -88.20
C GLU A 309 -113.02 80.05 -87.94
N ARG A 310 -112.75 78.82 -88.41
CA ARG A 310 -113.72 77.71 -88.32
C ARG A 310 -113.21 76.36 -87.84
N LYS A 311 -111.98 76.23 -87.31
CA LYS A 311 -111.49 74.93 -86.77
C LYS A 311 -110.60 75.06 -85.53
N ALA A 312 -110.92 76.00 -84.64
CA ALA A 312 -110.20 76.23 -83.39
C ALA A 312 -110.56 75.27 -82.23
N ASP A 313 -111.63 74.45 -82.30
CA ASP A 313 -112.16 73.83 -81.07
C ASP A 313 -112.00 72.31 -80.90
N GLU A 314 -111.38 71.57 -81.81
CA GLU A 314 -111.38 70.10 -81.74
C GLU A 314 -110.08 69.42 -81.32
N ARG A 315 -108.94 70.12 -81.20
CA ARG A 315 -107.65 69.46 -80.87
C ARG A 315 -107.14 69.67 -79.44
N VAL A 316 -107.68 70.65 -78.72
CA VAL A 316 -107.31 70.89 -77.30
C VAL A 316 -107.92 69.86 -76.35
N ARG A 317 -109.00 69.16 -76.74
CA ARG A 317 -109.62 68.12 -75.89
C ARG A 317 -109.04 66.71 -76.06
N ALA A 318 -108.28 66.44 -77.12
CA ALA A 318 -107.67 65.11 -77.34
C ALA A 318 -106.35 64.92 -76.58
N GLN A 319 -105.65 66.01 -76.23
CA GLN A 319 -104.37 65.94 -75.48
C GLN A 319 -104.56 65.86 -73.97
N ALA A 320 -105.74 66.15 -73.41
CA ALA A 320 -106.06 65.95 -71.99
C ALA A 320 -106.37 64.48 -71.61
N ALA A 321 -106.41 63.58 -72.60
CA ALA A 321 -106.25 62.12 -72.42
C ALA A 321 -104.77 61.69 -72.40
N ALA A 322 -103.86 62.68 -72.43
CA ALA A 322 -102.76 62.82 -71.52
C ALA A 322 -102.62 61.71 -70.48
N GLU A 323 -101.39 61.40 -70.18
CA GLU A 323 -101.01 61.90 -68.86
C GLU A 323 -101.08 60.75 -67.83
N ARG A 324 -102.28 60.15 -67.73
CA ARG A 324 -102.68 59.12 -66.75
C ARG A 324 -102.09 57.73 -67.05
N ALA A 325 -101.78 57.42 -68.31
CA ALA A 325 -101.13 56.16 -68.67
C ALA A 325 -99.62 56.15 -68.39
N ARG A 326 -98.96 57.32 -68.44
CA ARG A 326 -97.50 57.43 -68.24
C ARG A 326 -97.12 57.53 -66.75
N ALA A 327 -98.03 58.00 -65.90
CA ALA A 327 -97.80 58.07 -64.45
C ALA A 327 -97.69 56.70 -63.74
N ARG A 328 -98.25 55.62 -64.32
CA ARG A 328 -98.14 54.26 -63.74
C ARG A 328 -96.83 53.55 -64.09
N GLN A 329 -96.16 53.96 -65.16
CA GLN A 329 -94.94 53.31 -65.65
C GLN A 329 -93.69 53.76 -64.87
N THR A 330 -93.76 54.92 -64.21
CA THR A 330 -92.67 55.47 -63.40
C THR A 330 -92.54 54.85 -62.00
N GLU A 331 -93.60 54.24 -61.46
CA GLU A 331 -93.52 53.51 -60.16
C GLU A 331 -92.89 52.11 -60.30
N ILE A 332 -92.98 51.48 -61.47
CA ILE A 332 -92.38 50.15 -61.71
C ILE A 332 -90.86 50.26 -61.88
N GLN A 333 -90.36 51.36 -62.48
CA GLN A 333 -88.92 51.58 -62.68
C GLN A 333 -88.16 51.97 -61.40
N SER A 334 -88.85 52.42 -60.35
CA SER A 334 -88.19 52.72 -59.07
C SER A 334 -87.79 51.48 -58.27
N PHE A 335 -88.41 50.32 -58.50
CA PHE A 335 -88.02 49.06 -57.84
C PHE A 335 -86.80 48.38 -58.52
N GLU A 336 -86.63 48.52 -59.83
CA GLU A 336 -85.47 47.96 -60.56
C GLU A 336 -84.14 48.67 -60.21
N ARG A 337 -84.17 49.97 -59.87
CA ARG A 337 -82.96 50.70 -59.42
C ARG A 337 -82.48 50.26 -58.04
N LEU A 338 -83.39 49.79 -57.17
CA LEU A 338 -83.05 49.30 -55.84
C LEU A 338 -82.46 47.88 -55.88
N ALA A 339 -82.86 47.06 -56.87
CA ALA A 339 -82.26 45.75 -57.13
C ALA A 339 -80.82 45.86 -57.68
N GLN A 340 -80.56 46.81 -58.58
CA GLN A 340 -79.21 47.03 -59.14
C GLN A 340 -78.21 47.61 -58.12
N GLN A 341 -78.68 48.40 -57.15
CA GLN A 341 -77.82 48.89 -56.06
C GLN A 341 -77.40 47.77 -55.08
N ASN A 342 -78.23 46.75 -54.87
CA ASN A 342 -77.88 45.60 -54.03
C ASN A 342 -76.92 44.62 -54.75
N GLU A 343 -77.05 44.43 -56.06
CA GLU A 343 -76.06 43.68 -56.85
C GLU A 343 -74.67 44.35 -56.85
N ALA A 344 -74.60 45.68 -56.90
CA ALA A 344 -73.34 46.40 -56.78
C ALA A 344 -72.71 46.23 -55.38
N ARG A 345 -73.54 46.15 -54.33
CA ARG A 345 -73.10 45.92 -52.94
C ARG A 345 -72.59 44.49 -52.72
N GLU A 346 -73.22 43.50 -53.35
CA GLU A 346 -72.76 42.10 -53.38
C GLU A 346 -71.45 41.93 -54.16
N ARG A 347 -71.24 42.65 -55.28
CA ARG A 347 -69.95 42.63 -56.00
C ARG A 347 -68.82 43.29 -55.21
N VAL A 348 -69.10 44.33 -54.42
CA VAL A 348 -68.11 44.96 -53.51
C VAL A 348 -67.81 44.05 -52.31
N LEU A 349 -68.80 43.35 -51.76
CA LEU A 349 -68.59 42.36 -50.70
C LEU A 349 -67.86 41.09 -51.20
N GLY A 350 -68.09 40.68 -52.44
CA GLY A 350 -67.34 39.62 -53.12
C GLY A 350 -65.88 40.01 -53.38
N ALA A 351 -65.62 41.25 -53.78
CA ALA A 351 -64.25 41.77 -53.95
C ALA A 351 -63.50 41.93 -52.61
N LEU A 352 -64.21 42.24 -51.52
CA LEU A 352 -63.65 42.27 -50.16
C LEU A 352 -63.34 40.86 -49.64
N LYS A 353 -64.20 39.88 -49.88
CA LYS A 353 -63.92 38.46 -49.55
C LYS A 353 -62.78 37.87 -50.39
N ALA A 354 -62.64 38.26 -51.66
CA ALA A 354 -61.50 37.87 -52.49
C ALA A 354 -60.17 38.52 -52.03
N LYS A 355 -60.21 39.75 -51.51
CA LYS A 355 -59.04 40.38 -50.87
C LYS A 355 -58.71 39.76 -49.50
N GLN A 356 -59.70 39.24 -48.79
CA GLN A 356 -59.50 38.52 -47.53
C GLN A 356 -58.89 37.13 -47.76
N ALA A 357 -59.33 36.40 -48.80
CA ALA A 357 -58.65 35.18 -49.25
C ALA A 357 -57.21 35.43 -49.72
N HIS A 358 -56.93 36.59 -50.33
CA HIS A 358 -55.57 36.96 -50.72
C HIS A 358 -54.69 37.39 -49.53
N LEU A 359 -55.29 37.80 -48.40
CA LEU A 359 -54.57 38.03 -47.13
C LEU A 359 -54.28 36.71 -46.41
N ASP A 360 -55.21 35.76 -46.44
CA ASP A 360 -54.99 34.41 -45.92
C ASP A 360 -53.94 33.63 -46.75
N ASP A 361 -53.87 33.84 -48.07
CA ASP A 361 -52.79 33.31 -48.92
C ASP A 361 -51.43 34.00 -48.67
N VAL A 362 -51.43 35.27 -48.24
CA VAL A 362 -50.19 35.98 -47.85
C VAL A 362 -49.73 35.55 -46.46
N GLU A 363 -50.64 35.24 -45.53
CA GLU A 363 -50.31 34.63 -44.23
C GLU A 363 -49.84 33.16 -44.39
N ALA A 364 -50.41 32.39 -45.31
CA ALA A 364 -49.89 31.07 -45.70
C ALA A 364 -48.50 31.16 -46.38
N CYS A 365 -48.23 32.24 -47.12
CA CYS A 365 -46.92 32.51 -47.73
C CYS A 365 -45.87 33.01 -46.70
N TRP A 366 -46.31 33.51 -45.54
CA TRP A 366 -45.42 33.84 -44.41
C TRP A 366 -45.17 32.64 -43.49
N ALA A 367 -46.08 31.66 -43.45
CA ALA A 367 -45.87 30.37 -42.80
C ALA A 367 -44.87 29.44 -43.55
N SER A 368 -44.58 29.70 -44.84
CA SER A 368 -43.55 28.95 -45.60
C SER A 368 -42.11 29.49 -45.43
N LYS A 369 -41.91 30.55 -44.63
CA LYS A 369 -40.55 31.03 -44.27
C LYS A 369 -39.91 30.28 -43.10
N ASP A 370 -40.62 29.34 -42.48
CA ASP A 370 -40.06 28.35 -41.55
C ASP A 370 -39.59 27.05 -42.25
N ASP A 371 -39.58 27.01 -43.58
CA ASP A 371 -39.01 25.88 -44.34
C ASP A 371 -37.48 25.82 -44.25
N LYS A 372 -36.80 26.90 -43.88
CA LYS A 372 -35.34 26.84 -43.64
C LYS A 372 -35.02 26.10 -42.35
N THR A 373 -35.88 26.18 -41.33
CA THR A 373 -35.71 25.44 -40.08
C THR A 373 -36.15 23.98 -40.22
N ALA A 374 -37.22 23.70 -40.98
CA ALA A 374 -37.63 22.34 -41.29
C ALA A 374 -36.62 21.60 -42.19
N ALA A 375 -36.06 22.27 -43.22
CA ALA A 375 -35.02 21.68 -44.06
C ALA A 375 -33.69 21.49 -43.30
N LEU A 376 -33.35 22.35 -42.33
CA LEU A 376 -32.18 22.16 -41.47
C LEU A 376 -32.38 21.02 -40.46
N LEU A 377 -33.60 20.85 -39.93
CA LEU A 377 -33.96 19.72 -39.07
C LEU A 377 -33.95 18.40 -39.86
N ALA A 378 -34.57 18.34 -41.04
CA ALA A 378 -34.53 17.17 -41.92
C ALA A 378 -33.10 16.83 -42.38
N LYS A 379 -32.24 17.83 -42.61
CA LYS A 379 -30.82 17.62 -42.94
C LYS A 379 -30.00 17.15 -41.73
N ARG A 380 -30.33 17.62 -40.51
CA ARG A 380 -29.75 17.12 -39.25
C ARG A 380 -30.20 15.69 -38.95
N GLU A 381 -31.46 15.37 -39.16
CA GLU A 381 -32.01 14.03 -38.96
C GLU A 381 -31.50 13.05 -40.03
N SER A 382 -31.38 13.47 -41.28
CA SER A 382 -30.70 12.72 -42.34
C SER A 382 -29.23 12.46 -42.01
N ALA A 383 -28.52 13.46 -41.48
CA ALA A 383 -27.13 13.30 -41.04
C ALA A 383 -27.01 12.41 -39.78
N ALA A 384 -27.98 12.48 -38.86
CA ALA A 384 -28.03 11.63 -37.67
C ALA A 384 -28.39 10.18 -38.05
N ALA A 385 -29.32 9.97 -38.97
CA ALA A 385 -29.67 8.67 -39.53
C ALA A 385 -28.50 8.05 -40.28
N LYS A 386 -27.77 8.84 -41.09
CA LYS A 386 -26.54 8.39 -41.76
C LYS A 386 -25.45 8.01 -40.75
N ARG A 387 -25.29 8.77 -39.66
CA ARG A 387 -24.35 8.40 -38.57
C ARG A 387 -24.79 7.12 -37.86
N ARG A 388 -26.07 6.98 -37.51
CA ARG A 388 -26.61 5.75 -36.89
C ARG A 388 -26.46 4.53 -37.81
N ALA A 389 -26.69 4.69 -39.11
CA ALA A 389 -26.49 3.63 -40.10
C ALA A 389 -25.01 3.26 -40.25
N LEU A 390 -24.10 4.24 -40.27
CA LEU A 390 -22.65 4.00 -40.26
C LEU A 390 -22.20 3.28 -38.99
N PHE A 391 -22.70 3.68 -37.81
CA PHE A 391 -22.40 2.99 -36.56
C PHE A 391 -22.98 1.59 -36.51
N ALA A 392 -24.18 1.36 -37.07
CA ALA A 392 -24.77 0.03 -37.18
C ALA A 392 -24.00 -0.89 -38.15
N LEU A 393 -23.49 -0.34 -39.26
CA LEU A 393 -22.61 -1.05 -40.20
C LEU A 393 -21.27 -1.40 -39.55
N LEU A 394 -20.63 -0.45 -38.86
CA LEU A 394 -19.39 -0.69 -38.12
C LEU A 394 -19.59 -1.69 -36.98
N ALA A 395 -20.74 -1.68 -36.31
CA ALA A 395 -21.09 -2.66 -35.30
C ALA A 395 -21.28 -4.06 -35.91
N ARG A 396 -21.95 -4.17 -37.06
CA ARG A 396 -22.08 -5.43 -37.80
C ARG A 396 -20.73 -5.94 -38.32
N GLU A 397 -19.86 -5.07 -38.84
CA GLU A 397 -18.53 -5.46 -39.27
C GLU A 397 -17.65 -5.89 -38.10
N ARG A 398 -17.68 -5.16 -36.97
CA ARG A 398 -16.99 -5.61 -35.76
C ARG A 398 -17.50 -6.97 -35.30
N GLN A 399 -18.81 -7.17 -35.32
CA GLN A 399 -19.41 -8.43 -34.90
C GLN A 399 -19.11 -9.58 -35.89
N ALA A 400 -19.06 -9.28 -37.19
CA ALA A 400 -18.62 -10.22 -38.21
C ALA A 400 -17.13 -10.56 -38.09
N VAL A 401 -16.28 -9.59 -37.75
CA VAL A 401 -14.85 -9.82 -37.48
C VAL A 401 -14.65 -10.63 -36.20
N THR A 402 -15.41 -10.38 -35.14
CA THR A 402 -15.34 -11.19 -33.91
C THR A 402 -15.86 -12.61 -34.15
N ASN A 403 -16.94 -12.76 -34.90
CA ASN A 403 -17.48 -14.08 -35.25
C ASN A 403 -16.51 -14.82 -36.19
N ALA A 404 -15.92 -14.15 -37.17
CA ALA A 404 -14.91 -14.72 -38.05
C ALA A 404 -13.62 -15.10 -37.28
N MET A 405 -13.21 -14.31 -36.27
CA MET A 405 -12.10 -14.68 -35.38
C MET A 405 -12.42 -15.88 -34.49
N GLN A 406 -13.67 -16.04 -34.06
CA GLN A 406 -14.12 -17.20 -33.27
C GLN A 406 -14.31 -18.46 -34.11
N GLU A 407 -14.78 -18.32 -35.36
CA GLU A 407 -14.96 -19.42 -36.30
C GLU A 407 -13.65 -19.86 -36.95
N SER A 408 -12.68 -18.96 -37.09
CA SER A 408 -11.29 -19.33 -37.42
C SER A 408 -10.59 -19.88 -36.17
N LYS A 409 -10.96 -21.10 -35.74
CA LYS A 409 -10.16 -21.94 -34.83
C LYS A 409 -8.86 -22.40 -35.50
N VAL A 410 -8.13 -21.49 -36.15
CA VAL A 410 -6.74 -21.72 -36.51
C VAL A 410 -5.96 -21.36 -35.26
N THR A 411 -5.61 -22.37 -34.46
CA THR A 411 -4.64 -22.27 -33.38
C THR A 411 -3.28 -21.91 -34.00
N LYS A 412 -3.09 -20.64 -34.35
CA LYS A 412 -1.80 -20.12 -34.77
C LYS A 412 -0.88 -20.19 -33.56
N GLN A 413 -0.06 -21.21 -33.52
CA GLN A 413 1.02 -21.34 -32.55
C GLN A 413 2.00 -20.20 -32.82
N PHE A 414 2.18 -19.33 -31.84
CA PHE A 414 3.16 -18.26 -31.94
C PHE A 414 4.47 -18.77 -31.32
N THR A 415 5.42 -19.09 -32.19
CA THR A 415 6.79 -19.41 -31.81
C THR A 415 7.54 -18.12 -31.51
N LEU A 416 7.85 -17.89 -30.23
CA LEU A 416 8.71 -16.77 -29.82
C LEU A 416 10.18 -17.18 -29.95
N PRO A 417 10.98 -16.53 -30.82
CA PRO A 417 12.40 -16.82 -30.93
C PRO A 417 13.15 -16.65 -29.59
N PRO A 418 14.10 -17.53 -29.25
CA PRO A 418 14.77 -17.54 -27.94
C PRO A 418 15.48 -16.23 -27.56
N HIS A 419 15.96 -15.47 -28.55
CA HIS A 419 16.64 -14.19 -28.32
C HIS A 419 15.68 -13.07 -27.89
N ILE A 420 14.41 -13.12 -28.30
CA ILE A 420 13.40 -12.14 -27.86
C ILE A 420 13.07 -12.38 -26.39
N ARG A 421 12.96 -13.66 -25.96
CA ARG A 421 12.70 -14.02 -24.55
C ARG A 421 13.79 -13.55 -23.59
N ARG A 422 15.07 -13.64 -24.00
CA ARG A 422 16.21 -13.22 -23.16
C ARG A 422 16.33 -11.71 -22.99
N ASN A 423 15.77 -10.93 -23.91
CA ASN A 423 15.93 -9.48 -23.96
C ASN A 423 14.65 -8.70 -23.58
N ILE A 424 13.66 -9.35 -22.96
CA ILE A 424 12.48 -8.64 -22.46
C ILE A 424 12.88 -7.88 -21.21
N SER A 425 13.02 -6.57 -21.35
CA SER A 425 13.40 -5.66 -20.27
C SER A 425 12.27 -5.42 -19.28
N ASP A 426 11.03 -5.73 -19.65
CA ASP A 426 9.85 -5.55 -18.80
C ASP A 426 9.61 -6.81 -17.94
N PRO A 427 9.74 -6.72 -16.61
CA PRO A 427 9.56 -7.86 -15.71
C PRO A 427 8.13 -8.42 -15.74
N THR A 428 7.13 -7.58 -16.05
CA THR A 428 5.72 -7.98 -16.14
C THR A 428 5.50 -8.90 -17.33
N LEU A 429 6.06 -8.53 -18.49
CA LEU A 429 5.97 -9.34 -19.71
C LEU A 429 6.74 -10.66 -19.57
N ARG A 430 7.85 -10.64 -18.83
CA ARG A 430 8.61 -11.85 -18.52
C ARG A 430 7.78 -12.81 -17.66
N LEU A 431 7.13 -12.31 -16.62
CA LEU A 431 6.24 -13.11 -15.76
C LEU A 431 5.06 -13.71 -16.54
N VAL A 432 4.44 -12.93 -17.43
CA VAL A 432 3.35 -13.40 -18.31
C VAL A 432 3.83 -14.54 -19.20
N LEU A 433 5.02 -14.42 -19.78
CA LEU A 433 5.57 -15.41 -20.71
C LEU A 433 6.05 -16.68 -20.00
N ASP A 434 6.67 -16.55 -18.83
CA ASP A 434 7.10 -17.69 -18.02
C ASP A 434 5.89 -18.49 -17.51
N ARG A 435 4.78 -17.80 -17.19
CA ARG A 435 3.53 -18.46 -16.79
C ARG A 435 2.75 -19.05 -17.97
N ALA A 436 2.84 -18.44 -19.15
CA ALA A 436 2.19 -18.94 -20.36
C ALA A 436 2.93 -20.11 -21.02
N ASP A 437 4.25 -20.25 -20.79
CA ASP A 437 5.06 -21.38 -21.27
C ASP A 437 6.06 -21.85 -20.21
N PRO A 438 5.57 -22.56 -19.18
CA PRO A 438 6.41 -23.07 -18.08
C PRO A 438 7.43 -24.12 -18.58
N THR A 439 7.20 -24.70 -19.75
CA THR A 439 8.13 -25.66 -20.38
C THR A 439 9.29 -24.99 -21.12
N PHE A 440 9.31 -23.65 -21.18
CA PHE A 440 10.27 -22.87 -21.98
C PHE A 440 10.38 -23.34 -23.44
N SER A 441 9.31 -23.92 -23.96
CA SER A 441 9.26 -24.58 -25.26
C SER A 441 9.38 -23.59 -26.43
N GLY A 442 9.15 -22.30 -26.19
CA GLY A 442 9.05 -21.29 -27.25
C GLY A 442 7.65 -21.17 -27.84
N ASN A 443 6.77 -22.14 -27.57
CA ASN A 443 5.45 -22.27 -28.19
C ASN A 443 4.35 -21.84 -27.24
N VAL A 444 3.91 -20.59 -27.35
CA VAL A 444 2.76 -20.10 -26.57
C VAL A 444 1.53 -20.08 -27.47
N THR A 445 0.49 -20.81 -27.09
CA THR A 445 -0.80 -20.69 -27.77
C THR A 445 -1.52 -19.43 -27.31
N LEU A 446 -2.22 -18.78 -28.22
CA LEU A 446 -2.94 -17.53 -27.95
C LEU A 446 -3.96 -17.69 -26.83
N ASN A 447 -4.62 -18.85 -26.75
CA ASN A 447 -5.56 -19.16 -25.66
C ASN A 447 -4.84 -19.18 -24.30
N ARG A 448 -3.68 -19.83 -24.20
CA ARG A 448 -2.92 -19.92 -22.95
C ARG A 448 -2.36 -18.57 -22.52
N LEU A 449 -1.96 -17.73 -23.47
CA LEU A 449 -1.59 -16.34 -23.19
C LEU A 449 -2.79 -15.54 -22.67
N ASN A 450 -3.98 -15.72 -23.28
CA ASN A 450 -5.21 -15.05 -22.85
C ASN A 450 -5.69 -15.53 -21.48
N ASP A 451 -5.50 -16.82 -21.16
CA ASP A 451 -5.83 -17.39 -19.85
C ASP A 451 -4.91 -16.81 -18.76
N VAL A 452 -3.61 -16.66 -19.05
CA VAL A 452 -2.65 -16.04 -18.12
C VAL A 452 -2.94 -14.55 -17.94
N LEU A 453 -3.24 -13.81 -19.02
CA LEU A 453 -3.62 -12.40 -18.93
C LEU A 453 -4.95 -12.22 -18.18
N GLY A 454 -5.94 -13.08 -18.43
CA GLY A 454 -7.21 -13.09 -17.72
C GLY A 454 -7.06 -13.44 -16.23
N ALA A 455 -6.11 -14.31 -15.88
CA ALA A 455 -5.76 -14.62 -14.50
C ALA A 455 -5.01 -13.47 -13.81
N MET A 456 -4.21 -12.68 -14.53
CA MET A 456 -3.50 -11.51 -13.98
C MET A 456 -4.41 -10.29 -13.79
N ASP A 457 -5.46 -10.14 -14.61
CA ASP A 457 -6.44 -9.07 -14.46
C ASP A 457 -7.53 -9.35 -13.39
N GLY A 458 -7.44 -10.48 -12.68
CA GLY A 458 -8.22 -10.76 -11.47
C GLY A 458 -9.74 -10.83 -11.65
N SER A 459 -10.24 -10.85 -12.89
CA SER A 459 -11.68 -10.72 -13.18
C SER A 459 -12.39 -12.04 -13.53
N ALA A 460 -11.64 -13.15 -13.70
CA ALA A 460 -12.19 -14.39 -14.27
C ALA A 460 -12.00 -15.66 -13.42
N LEU A 461 -11.84 -15.53 -12.09
CA LEU A 461 -11.77 -16.66 -11.16
C LEU A 461 -12.89 -16.58 -10.09
N THR A 462 -14.12 -16.32 -10.54
CA THR A 462 -15.33 -16.48 -9.73
C THR A 462 -16.09 -17.73 -10.19
N HIS A 463 -15.57 -18.91 -9.86
CA HIS A 463 -16.35 -20.15 -9.64
C HIS A 463 -15.42 -21.25 -9.11
N GLN A 464 -14.89 -21.07 -7.90
CA GLN A 464 -14.60 -22.22 -7.05
C GLN A 464 -14.74 -21.80 -5.58
N GLU A 465 -15.80 -22.29 -4.97
CA GLU A 465 -16.15 -22.09 -3.57
C GLU A 465 -15.11 -22.76 -2.67
N GLY A 466 -14.64 -22.05 -1.64
CA GLY A 466 -13.75 -22.63 -0.63
C GLY A 466 -12.95 -21.60 0.14
N THR A 467 -13.63 -20.87 1.03
CA THR A 467 -13.10 -20.23 2.25
C THR A 467 -11.62 -19.78 2.23
N GLY A 468 -11.40 -18.53 1.83
CA GLY A 468 -10.19 -17.80 2.15
C GLY A 468 -10.42 -16.35 1.79
N ASN A 469 -10.16 -15.43 2.73
CA ASN A 469 -10.20 -13.99 2.50
C ASN A 469 -9.34 -13.64 1.28
N ALA A 470 -9.94 -13.64 0.09
CA ALA A 470 -9.30 -13.14 -1.11
C ALA A 470 -9.23 -11.63 -0.94
N LEU A 471 -8.05 -11.13 -0.59
CA LEU A 471 -7.72 -9.71 -0.60
C LEU A 471 -8.27 -9.10 -1.89
N SER A 472 -9.03 -8.02 -1.76
CA SER A 472 -9.61 -7.36 -2.92
C SER A 472 -8.50 -6.98 -3.92
N GLY A 473 -8.80 -6.95 -5.22
CA GLY A 473 -7.80 -6.61 -6.24
C GLY A 473 -7.11 -5.26 -5.99
N ASP A 474 -7.77 -4.35 -5.29
CA ASP A 474 -7.20 -3.06 -4.86
C ASP A 474 -6.25 -3.20 -3.67
N GLU A 475 -6.52 -4.09 -2.72
CA GLU A 475 -5.60 -4.44 -1.63
C GLU A 475 -4.35 -5.13 -2.17
N LEU A 476 -4.50 -6.06 -3.11
CA LEU A 476 -3.37 -6.72 -3.77
C LEU A 476 -2.45 -5.71 -4.47
N LYS A 477 -3.02 -4.71 -5.16
CA LYS A 477 -2.25 -3.62 -5.77
C LYS A 477 -1.59 -2.69 -4.74
N ARG A 478 -2.11 -2.61 -3.52
CA ARG A 478 -1.51 -1.81 -2.42
C ARG A 478 -0.39 -2.58 -1.75
N THR A 479 -0.57 -3.87 -1.48
CA THR A 479 0.46 -4.74 -0.92
C THR A 479 1.60 -4.92 -1.91
N GLN A 480 1.32 -5.09 -3.21
CA GLN A 480 2.34 -5.13 -4.25
C GLN A 480 3.15 -3.83 -4.35
N ARG A 481 2.48 -2.67 -4.33
CA ARG A 481 3.20 -1.37 -4.30
C ARG A 481 4.01 -1.17 -3.03
N THR A 482 3.58 -1.78 -1.92
CA THR A 482 4.33 -1.75 -0.67
C THR A 482 5.57 -2.62 -0.82
N PHE A 483 5.42 -3.87 -1.27
CA PHE A 483 6.51 -4.81 -1.54
C PHE A 483 7.56 -4.24 -2.49
N MET A 484 7.17 -3.64 -3.62
CA MET A 484 8.11 -3.00 -4.56
C MET A 484 8.81 -1.75 -4.01
N ARG A 485 8.35 -1.19 -2.89
CA ARG A 485 9.07 -0.13 -2.18
C ARG A 485 10.00 -0.68 -1.12
N LEU A 486 9.83 -1.95 -0.75
CA LEU A 486 10.63 -2.63 0.25
C LEU A 486 11.91 -3.18 -0.40
N ASP A 487 11.70 -3.83 -1.54
CA ASP A 487 12.72 -4.33 -2.47
C ASP A 487 13.41 -3.13 -3.16
N ASN A 488 14.54 -2.68 -2.63
CA ASN A 488 15.30 -1.55 -3.19
C ASN A 488 16.19 -1.99 -4.33
N ASN A 489 16.61 -3.27 -4.34
CA ASN A 489 17.50 -3.83 -5.33
C ASN A 489 16.74 -4.34 -6.59
N ALA A 490 15.41 -4.42 -6.51
CA ALA A 490 14.46 -4.89 -7.53
C ALA A 490 14.69 -6.37 -7.95
N ASP A 491 15.15 -7.22 -7.02
CA ASP A 491 15.38 -8.65 -7.27
C ASP A 491 14.10 -9.48 -7.14
N GLY A 492 13.01 -8.90 -6.62
CA GLY A 492 11.71 -9.55 -6.41
C GLY A 492 11.60 -10.25 -5.06
N GLU A 493 12.60 -10.13 -4.21
CA GLU A 493 12.70 -10.69 -2.87
C GLU A 493 13.06 -9.55 -1.89
N VAL A 494 12.87 -9.77 -0.58
CA VAL A 494 13.22 -8.74 0.43
C VAL A 494 14.20 -9.34 1.41
N ASP A 495 15.43 -8.81 1.43
CA ASP A 495 16.45 -9.25 2.37
C ASP A 495 16.23 -8.69 3.79
N PHE A 496 16.97 -9.22 4.77
CA PHE A 496 16.85 -8.78 6.16
C PHE A 496 17.22 -7.30 6.37
N ASP A 497 18.18 -6.77 5.60
CA ASP A 497 18.64 -5.38 5.74
C ASP A 497 17.62 -4.39 5.17
N GLU A 498 16.97 -4.75 4.06
CA GLU A 498 15.83 -4.05 3.49
C GLU A 498 14.67 -4.06 4.46
N PHE A 499 14.27 -5.24 4.96
CA PHE A 499 13.23 -5.40 5.99
C PHE A 499 13.49 -4.49 7.21
N ARG A 500 14.72 -4.49 7.72
CA ARG A 500 15.13 -3.65 8.86
C ARG A 500 14.97 -2.16 8.59
N GLN A 501 15.38 -1.67 7.41
CA GLN A 501 15.25 -0.26 7.03
C GLN A 501 13.79 0.19 7.00
N ILE A 502 12.91 -0.69 6.55
CA ILE A 502 11.47 -0.43 6.46
C ILE A 502 10.84 -0.40 7.83
N VAL A 503 11.11 -1.40 8.67
CA VAL A 503 10.63 -1.44 10.05
C VAL A 503 11.09 -0.18 10.78
N ALA A 504 12.36 0.23 10.64
CA ALA A 504 12.85 1.48 11.21
C ALA A 504 12.07 2.71 10.70
N LYS A 505 11.75 2.77 9.40
CA LYS A 505 11.00 3.87 8.79
C LYS A 505 9.54 3.93 9.26
N VAL A 506 8.85 2.79 9.31
CA VAL A 506 7.45 2.68 9.77
C VAL A 506 7.35 2.99 11.27
N THR A 507 8.28 2.46 12.06
CA THR A 507 8.31 2.68 13.52
C THR A 507 8.56 4.16 13.84
N ARG A 508 9.44 4.83 13.06
CA ARG A 508 9.67 6.28 13.15
C ARG A 508 8.45 7.11 12.75
N GLN A 509 7.70 6.69 11.73
CA GLN A 509 6.47 7.36 11.31
C GLN A 509 5.34 7.22 12.33
N ARG A 510 5.25 6.07 13.02
CA ARG A 510 4.23 5.81 14.06
C ARG A 510 4.63 6.29 15.45
N GLY A 511 5.83 6.86 15.62
CA GLY A 511 6.33 7.36 16.91
C GLY A 511 6.54 6.26 17.97
N SER A 512 6.63 5.00 17.57
CA SER A 512 6.86 3.89 18.49
C SER A 512 8.36 3.73 18.75
N ALA A 513 8.75 3.18 19.91
CA ALA A 513 10.14 2.89 20.19
C ALA A 513 10.68 1.85 19.19
N MET A 514 11.90 2.05 18.70
CA MET A 514 12.55 1.12 17.79
C MET A 514 12.62 -0.26 18.44
N LYS A 515 12.02 -1.27 17.80
CA LYS A 515 12.06 -2.65 18.30
C LYS A 515 13.50 -3.16 18.26
N SER A 516 13.88 -4.01 19.20
CA SER A 516 15.24 -4.58 19.25
C SER A 516 15.54 -5.39 17.99
N GLU A 517 16.81 -5.45 17.60
CA GLU A 517 17.23 -6.24 16.44
C GLU A 517 16.84 -7.71 16.58
N ALA A 518 16.92 -8.28 17.78
CA ALA A 518 16.49 -9.63 18.09
C ALA A 518 15.00 -9.87 17.75
N TRP A 519 14.14 -8.89 18.03
CA TRP A 519 12.72 -8.98 17.66
C TRP A 519 12.53 -8.91 16.14
N MET A 520 13.29 -8.05 15.45
CA MET A 520 13.21 -7.93 13.99
C MET A 520 13.66 -9.22 13.29
N ARG A 521 14.72 -9.87 13.78
CA ARG A 521 15.17 -11.18 13.29
C ARG A 521 14.11 -12.25 13.49
N SER A 522 13.56 -12.35 14.70
CA SER A 522 12.50 -13.32 14.99
C SER A 522 11.23 -13.09 14.15
N ALA A 523 10.87 -11.83 13.89
CA ALA A 523 9.74 -11.50 13.02
C ALA A 523 10.03 -11.82 11.54
N PHE A 524 11.27 -11.65 11.09
CA PHE A 524 11.68 -12.01 9.74
C PHE A 524 11.68 -13.54 9.55
N GLU A 525 12.28 -14.28 10.47
CA GLU A 525 12.32 -15.74 10.49
C GLU A 525 10.92 -16.37 10.60
N ALA A 526 9.94 -15.67 11.18
CA ALA A 526 8.56 -16.15 11.24
C ALA A 526 7.83 -16.01 9.89
N VAL A 527 8.29 -15.12 9.00
CA VAL A 527 7.68 -14.84 7.69
C VAL A 527 8.38 -15.62 6.59
N ASP A 528 9.71 -15.73 6.67
CA ASP A 528 10.55 -16.54 5.78
C ASP A 528 10.31 -18.04 6.06
N ARG A 529 9.43 -18.67 5.28
CA ARG A 529 9.03 -20.07 5.52
C ARG A 529 9.96 -21.07 4.88
N ASP A 530 10.56 -20.69 3.76
CA ASP A 530 11.51 -21.54 3.06
C ASP A 530 12.93 -21.42 3.64
N THR A 531 13.15 -20.49 4.59
CA THR A 531 14.40 -20.25 5.32
C THR A 531 15.57 -19.89 4.41
N ASN A 532 15.27 -19.27 3.26
CA ASN A 532 16.28 -18.88 2.29
C ASN A 532 16.98 -17.55 2.66
N GLY A 533 16.52 -16.86 3.71
CA GLY A 533 17.04 -15.57 4.17
C GLY A 533 16.46 -14.35 3.44
N GLN A 534 15.42 -14.54 2.64
CA GLN A 534 14.77 -13.56 1.78
C GLN A 534 13.25 -13.79 1.80
N ILE A 535 12.45 -12.73 1.82
CA ILE A 535 10.98 -12.87 1.84
C ILE A 535 10.44 -12.68 0.43
N GLY A 536 9.84 -13.73 -0.12
CA GLY A 536 9.16 -13.67 -1.41
C GLY A 536 7.81 -12.94 -1.34
N PHE A 537 7.28 -12.48 -2.47
CA PHE A 537 5.99 -11.76 -2.52
C PHE A 537 4.81 -12.60 -1.96
N ALA A 538 4.84 -13.92 -2.16
CA ALA A 538 3.81 -14.82 -1.65
C ALA A 538 3.82 -14.90 -0.11
N GLU A 539 5.00 -15.02 0.49
CA GLU A 539 5.19 -15.05 1.95
C GLU A 539 4.83 -13.70 2.58
N PHE A 540 5.21 -12.60 1.91
CA PHE A 540 4.83 -11.25 2.32
C PHE A 540 3.31 -11.05 2.34
N LEU A 541 2.57 -11.54 1.34
CA LEU A 541 1.11 -11.47 1.30
C LEU A 541 0.47 -12.24 2.45
N GLU A 542 0.99 -13.42 2.76
CA GLU A 542 0.47 -14.24 3.84
C GLU A 542 0.74 -13.60 5.21
N ALA A 543 1.94 -13.08 5.43
CA ALA A 543 2.28 -12.33 6.63
C ALA A 543 1.41 -11.07 6.79
N HIS A 544 1.17 -10.33 5.71
CA HIS A 544 0.28 -9.17 5.71
C HIS A 544 -1.17 -9.56 6.06
N ALA A 545 -1.67 -10.65 5.50
CA ALA A 545 -3.00 -11.16 5.81
C ALA A 545 -3.11 -11.60 7.28
N GLN A 546 -2.07 -12.23 7.84
CA GLN A 546 -2.03 -12.62 9.26
C GLN A 546 -2.01 -11.41 10.21
N LEU A 547 -1.25 -10.36 9.86
CA LEU A 547 -1.18 -9.10 10.61
C LEU A 547 -2.52 -8.36 10.64
N GLU A 548 -3.27 -8.37 9.54
CA GLU A 548 -4.61 -7.77 9.48
C GLU A 548 -5.68 -8.66 10.13
N ALA A 549 -5.49 -9.98 10.10
CA ALA A 549 -6.40 -10.94 10.70
C ALA A 549 -6.29 -11.02 12.23
N THR A 550 -5.20 -10.55 12.85
CA THR A 550 -5.14 -10.40 14.31
C THR A 550 -6.01 -9.21 14.73
N PRO A 551 -7.22 -9.42 15.28
CA PRO A 551 -8.06 -8.31 15.71
C PRO A 551 -7.29 -7.56 16.79
N SER A 552 -7.15 -6.25 16.63
CA SER A 552 -6.56 -5.37 17.63
C SER A 552 -7.33 -5.55 18.94
N VAL A 553 -6.81 -6.38 19.85
CA VAL A 553 -7.26 -6.44 21.23
C VAL A 553 -6.97 -5.06 21.80
N GLN A 554 -8.01 -4.23 21.88
CA GLN A 554 -7.90 -2.95 22.55
C GLN A 554 -7.44 -3.23 23.98
N PRO A 555 -6.44 -2.50 24.50
CA PRO A 555 -6.09 -2.61 25.90
C PRO A 555 -7.30 -2.16 26.71
N GLU A 556 -8.01 -3.12 27.30
CA GLU A 556 -9.01 -2.89 28.33
C GLU A 556 -8.37 -1.96 29.37
N ALA A 557 -8.91 -0.75 29.46
CA ALA A 557 -8.56 0.22 30.49
C ALA A 557 -9.06 -0.31 31.85
N GLY A 558 -8.30 -1.21 32.46
CA GLY A 558 -8.47 -1.70 33.82
C GLY A 558 -7.38 -1.14 34.72
N GLY A 559 -7.74 -0.19 35.58
CA GLY A 559 -6.87 0.36 36.62
C GLY A 559 -6.65 -0.56 37.84
N ALA A 560 -6.00 0.04 38.85
CA ALA A 560 -5.50 -0.50 40.12
C ALA A 560 -4.06 -1.04 40.01
N GLY A 561 -3.04 -0.51 40.69
CA GLY A 561 -3.04 0.17 41.98
C GLY A 561 -2.31 -0.71 43.00
N ALA A 562 -0.98 -0.58 43.10
CA ALA A 562 -0.12 -1.05 44.20
C ALA A 562 1.28 -0.47 43.93
N GLN A 563 1.72 0.67 44.47
CA GLN A 563 2.12 0.96 45.86
C GLN A 563 2.97 -0.14 46.53
N ALA A 564 4.28 0.14 46.56
CA ALA A 564 5.16 0.25 47.73
C ALA A 564 5.37 -0.96 48.67
N ALA A 565 6.62 -1.44 48.68
CA ALA A 565 7.48 -1.85 49.82
C ALA A 565 8.74 -2.48 49.16
N GLU A 566 10.00 -2.04 49.31
CA GLU A 566 10.76 -1.63 50.50
C GLU A 566 10.55 -2.54 51.71
N SER A 567 11.27 -3.67 51.71
CA SER A 567 12.05 -4.22 52.84
C SER A 567 12.93 -5.35 52.32
#